data_AF-A0A3Q9G711-F1
#
_entry.id   AF-A0A3Q9G711-F1
#
_cell.length_a   1.000
_cell.length_b   1.000
_cell.length_c   1.000
_cell.angle_alpha   90.00
_cell.angle_beta   90.00
_cell.angle_gamma   90.00
#
_symmetry.space_group_name_H-M   'P 1'
#
loop_
_entity.id
_entity.type
_entity.pdbx_description
1 polymer ?
#
loop_
_entity_poly.entity_id
_entity_poly.type
_entity_poly.pdbx_seq_one_letter_code
_entity_poly.pdbx_strand_id
1 'polypeptide(L)'
;MSTPVPEFAGRISRISQQRARVWGLMMDMWNGDEDFIKAVREGEFGEFVREHFQEIGQESLAHGALMSLDVYSRGARRRTFEDDRDAFLADHGNLLADKPHYDGLEAMRDLCRKESAAWAAGDLDTGRDCRKAEFEHLEGGLEMNLVELLKNNIEVAKSHVWRTLSRIFLIFLATETGHQSSLETK
;
A
#
# COMPACT_ATOMS: atom_id res chain seq x y z
N MET A 1 3.99 -7.88 37.38
CA MET A 1 4.69 -8.79 36.44
C MET A 1 3.90 -8.73 35.15
N SER A 2 4.49 -8.28 34.05
CA SER A 2 3.80 -8.26 32.75
C SER A 2 3.65 -9.69 32.28
N THR A 3 2.41 -10.12 32.02
CA THR A 3 2.15 -11.38 31.33
C THR A 3 2.82 -11.30 29.95
N PRO A 4 3.61 -12.30 29.54
CA PRO A 4 4.22 -12.30 28.21
C PRO A 4 3.12 -12.31 27.14
N VAL A 5 3.24 -11.41 26.17
CA VAL A 5 2.33 -11.34 25.02
C VAL A 5 2.44 -12.64 24.23
N PRO A 6 1.32 -13.28 23.85
CA PRO A 6 1.37 -14.49 23.03
C PRO A 6 2.13 -14.27 21.72
N GLU A 7 2.90 -15.26 21.27
CA GLU A 7 3.71 -15.17 20.04
C GLU A 7 2.87 -14.77 18.81
N PHE A 8 1.63 -15.29 18.72
CA PHE A 8 0.71 -14.94 17.64
C PHE A 8 0.32 -13.45 17.67
N ALA A 9 0.14 -12.85 18.85
CA ALA A 9 -0.19 -11.43 18.98
C ALA A 9 0.99 -10.55 18.56
N GLY A 10 2.23 -10.98 18.87
CA GLY A 10 3.43 -10.33 18.35
C GLY A 10 3.50 -10.34 16.83
N ARG A 11 3.13 -11.46 16.18
CA ARG A 11 3.05 -11.55 14.72
C ARG A 11 1.96 -10.64 14.14
N ILE A 12 0.75 -10.67 14.69
CA ILE A 12 -0.35 -9.82 14.21
C ILE A 12 0.03 -8.34 14.35
N SER A 13 0.60 -7.93 15.48
CA SER A 13 1.07 -6.56 15.68
C SER A 13 2.03 -6.07 14.58
N ARG A 14 3.00 -6.91 14.18
CA ARG A 14 3.93 -6.60 13.08
C ARG A 14 3.21 -6.50 11.74
N ILE A 15 2.31 -7.43 11.44
CA ILE A 15 1.53 -7.41 10.19
C ILE A 15 0.69 -6.12 10.12
N SER A 16 -0.03 -5.77 11.18
CA SER A 16 -0.82 -4.53 11.25
C SER A 16 0.05 -3.28 11.11
N GLN A 17 1.25 -3.28 11.67
CA GLN A 17 2.22 -2.19 11.49
C GLN A 17 2.65 -2.05 10.02
N GLN A 18 2.95 -3.16 9.34
CA GLN A 18 3.31 -3.14 7.93
C GLN A 18 2.14 -2.66 7.07
N ARG A 19 0.91 -3.15 7.32
CA ARG A 19 -0.32 -2.70 6.64
C ARG A 19 -0.52 -1.19 6.80
N ALA A 20 -0.37 -0.67 8.02
CA ALA A 20 -0.42 0.77 8.27
C ALA A 20 0.61 1.54 7.44
N ARG A 21 1.83 1.01 7.30
CA ARG A 21 2.87 1.62 6.47
C ARG A 21 2.52 1.58 4.98
N VAL A 22 1.94 0.50 4.47
CA VAL A 22 1.50 0.44 3.06
C VAL A 22 0.39 1.46 2.79
N TRP A 23 -0.58 1.61 3.69
CA TRP A 23 -1.59 2.69 3.60
C TRP A 23 -0.95 4.08 3.61
N GLY A 24 0.07 4.31 4.45
CA GLY A 24 0.86 5.54 4.45
C GLY A 24 1.58 5.80 3.14
N LEU A 25 2.24 4.79 2.56
CA LEU A 25 2.93 4.92 1.27
C LEU A 25 1.96 5.24 0.12
N MET A 26 0.72 4.75 0.20
CA MET A 26 -0.34 5.15 -0.72
C MET A 26 -0.64 6.65 -0.59
N MET A 27 -0.74 7.17 0.65
CA MET A 27 -0.91 8.60 0.89
C MET A 27 0.29 9.44 0.39
N ASP A 28 1.51 8.94 0.56
CA ASP A 28 2.73 9.62 0.09
C ASP A 28 2.75 9.69 -1.45
N MET A 29 2.31 8.63 -2.13
CA MET A 29 2.08 8.62 -3.57
C MET A 29 1.05 9.69 -3.98
N TRP A 30 -0.06 9.81 -3.23
CA TRP A 30 -1.10 10.84 -3.44
C TRP A 30 -0.63 12.26 -3.12
N ASN A 31 0.37 12.41 -2.27
CA ASN A 31 0.96 13.71 -1.96
C ASN A 31 2.00 14.15 -2.99
N GLY A 32 2.48 13.24 -3.84
CA GLY A 32 3.63 13.50 -4.70
C GLY A 32 4.90 13.73 -3.89
N ASP A 33 5.03 13.03 -2.76
CA ASP A 33 6.12 13.21 -1.81
C ASP A 33 7.48 12.87 -2.44
N GLU A 34 8.45 13.77 -2.33
CA GLU A 34 9.79 13.58 -2.89
C GLU A 34 10.52 12.39 -2.26
N ASP A 35 10.33 12.14 -0.96
CA ASP A 35 10.95 11.00 -0.26
C ASP A 35 10.35 9.68 -0.75
N PHE A 36 9.05 9.64 -1.04
CA PHE A 36 8.42 8.48 -1.66
C PHE A 36 8.97 8.21 -3.06
N ILE A 37 9.06 9.25 -3.90
CA ILE A 37 9.61 9.13 -5.26
C ILE A 37 11.05 8.62 -5.19
N LYS A 38 11.84 9.13 -4.24
CA LYS A 38 13.20 8.67 -3.99
C LYS A 38 13.25 7.21 -3.55
N ALA A 39 12.42 6.79 -2.61
CA ALA A 39 12.35 5.39 -2.16
C ALA A 39 11.96 4.43 -3.30
N VAL A 40 11.04 4.83 -4.19
CA VAL A 40 10.69 4.06 -5.40
C VAL A 40 11.87 3.99 -6.36
N ARG A 41 12.54 5.13 -6.58
CA ARG A 41 13.70 5.26 -7.46
C ARG A 41 14.89 4.41 -7.00
N GLU A 42 15.13 4.36 -5.69
CA GLU A 42 16.27 3.65 -5.08
C GLU A 42 15.98 2.16 -4.85
N GLY A 43 14.71 1.77 -4.90
CA GLY A 43 14.26 0.37 -4.79
C GLY A 43 13.75 -0.01 -3.39
N GLU A 44 13.91 0.89 -2.41
CA GLU A 44 13.52 0.69 -1.01
C GLU A 44 12.02 0.40 -0.86
N PHE A 45 11.16 1.07 -1.64
CA PHE A 45 9.72 0.78 -1.64
C PHE A 45 9.46 -0.67 -2.09
N GLY A 46 10.13 -1.13 -3.15
CA GLY A 46 9.95 -2.48 -3.69
C GLY A 46 10.41 -3.55 -2.70
N GLU A 47 11.52 -3.32 -2.00
CA GLU A 47 12.00 -4.19 -0.92
C GLU A 47 11.00 -4.29 0.21
N PHE A 48 10.53 -3.15 0.74
CA PHE A 48 9.54 -3.12 1.81
C PHE A 48 8.25 -3.85 1.43
N VAL A 49 7.71 -3.62 0.23
CA VAL A 49 6.47 -4.26 -0.21
C VAL A 49 6.66 -5.77 -0.41
N ARG A 50 7.84 -6.20 -0.87
CA ARG A 50 8.17 -7.64 -0.99
C ARG A 50 8.19 -8.32 0.38
N GLU A 51 8.82 -7.71 1.38
CA GLU A 51 8.82 -8.20 2.75
C GLU A 51 7.39 -8.30 3.31
N HIS A 52 6.56 -7.29 3.05
CA HIS A 52 5.16 -7.30 3.45
C HIS A 52 4.40 -8.51 2.87
N PHE A 53 4.46 -8.72 1.55
CA PHE A 53 3.77 -9.84 0.93
C PHE A 53 4.32 -11.21 1.36
N GLN A 54 5.62 -11.30 1.63
CA GLN A 54 6.23 -12.52 2.17
C GLN A 54 5.73 -12.84 3.58
N GLU A 55 5.59 -11.84 4.47
CA GLU A 55 5.11 -12.03 5.85
C GLU A 55 3.68 -12.60 5.89
N ILE A 56 2.84 -12.21 4.92
CA ILE A 56 1.46 -12.70 4.77
C ILE A 56 1.33 -13.92 3.84
N GLY A 57 2.43 -14.41 3.25
CA GLY A 57 2.46 -15.58 2.37
C GLY A 57 1.73 -15.38 1.02
N GLN A 58 1.80 -14.17 0.46
CA GLN A 58 1.15 -13.78 -0.80
C GLN A 58 2.14 -13.18 -1.81
N GLU A 59 3.44 -13.49 -1.69
CA GLU A 59 4.51 -12.92 -2.52
C GLU A 59 4.34 -13.20 -4.02
N SER A 60 3.72 -14.33 -4.37
CA SER A 60 3.46 -14.71 -5.76
C SER A 60 2.52 -13.74 -6.48
N LEU A 61 1.57 -13.13 -5.77
CA LEU A 61 0.62 -12.17 -6.34
C LEU A 61 1.32 -10.89 -6.81
N ALA A 62 2.34 -10.43 -6.07
CA ALA A 62 3.02 -9.18 -6.34
C ALA A 62 4.26 -9.32 -7.24
N HIS A 63 4.71 -10.55 -7.51
CA HIS A 63 5.98 -10.83 -8.17
C HIS A 63 6.16 -10.08 -9.49
N GLY A 64 5.19 -10.15 -10.41
CA GLY A 64 5.30 -9.51 -11.73
C GLY A 64 5.37 -7.97 -11.67
N ALA A 65 4.59 -7.36 -10.79
CA ALA A 65 4.59 -5.91 -10.62
C ALA A 65 5.88 -5.44 -9.93
N LEU A 66 6.37 -6.16 -8.93
CA LEU A 66 7.63 -5.87 -8.25
C LEU A 66 8.84 -6.03 -9.18
N MET A 67 8.87 -7.05 -10.04
CA MET A 67 9.91 -7.18 -11.06
C MET A 67 9.93 -5.99 -12.03
N SER A 68 8.75 -5.50 -12.42
CA SER A 68 8.64 -4.32 -13.29
C SER A 68 9.17 -3.07 -12.58
N LEU A 69 8.94 -2.97 -11.27
CA LEU A 69 9.50 -1.89 -10.45
C LEU A 69 11.03 -1.99 -10.34
N ASP A 70 11.59 -3.19 -10.16
CA ASP A 70 13.04 -3.39 -10.13
C ASP A 70 13.73 -2.96 -11.45
N VAL A 71 13.05 -3.11 -12.60
CA VAL A 71 13.52 -2.59 -13.89
C VAL A 71 13.53 -1.05 -13.88
N TYR A 72 12.47 -0.42 -13.36
CA TYR A 72 12.40 1.02 -13.21
C TYR A 72 13.55 1.55 -12.33
N SER A 73 13.74 1.02 -11.12
CA SER A 73 14.75 1.49 -10.16
C SER A 73 16.19 1.32 -10.70
N ARG A 74 16.47 0.21 -11.40
CA ARG A 74 17.76 0.01 -12.09
C ARG A 74 17.96 1.01 -13.23
N GLY A 75 16.93 1.25 -14.03
CA GLY A 75 16.98 2.20 -15.14
C GLY A 75 17.14 3.65 -14.67
N ALA A 76 16.59 3.97 -13.50
CA ALA A 76 16.63 5.30 -12.92
C ALA A 76 18.06 5.77 -12.65
N ARG A 77 19.04 4.88 -12.41
CA ARG A 77 20.48 5.25 -12.27
C ARG A 77 21.06 6.02 -13.47
N ARG A 78 20.38 6.02 -14.62
CA ARG A 78 20.77 6.74 -15.84
C ARG A 78 20.05 8.07 -16.03
N ARG A 79 19.17 8.46 -15.11
CA ARG A 79 18.37 9.69 -15.13
C ARG A 79 18.65 10.52 -13.88
N THR A 80 18.33 11.81 -13.90
CA THR A 80 18.40 12.64 -12.70
C THR A 80 17.21 12.35 -11.79
N PHE A 81 17.26 12.78 -10.54
CA PHE A 81 16.11 12.69 -9.64
C PHE A 81 14.99 13.62 -10.12
N GLU A 82 15.37 14.81 -10.59
CA GLU A 82 14.48 15.84 -11.11
C GLU A 82 13.68 15.32 -12.32
N ASP A 83 14.33 14.62 -13.26
CA ASP A 83 13.63 14.00 -14.40
C ASP A 83 12.56 12.99 -13.95
N ASP A 84 12.89 12.13 -12.97
CA ASP A 84 11.96 11.13 -12.45
C ASP A 84 10.81 11.79 -11.67
N ARG A 85 11.11 12.80 -10.84
CA ARG A 85 10.12 13.57 -10.08
C ARG A 85 9.17 14.31 -11.01
N ASP A 86 9.70 15.04 -11.98
CA ASP A 86 8.88 15.84 -12.89
C ASP A 86 8.00 14.93 -13.77
N ALA A 87 8.52 13.78 -14.21
CA ALA A 87 7.74 12.77 -14.93
C ALA A 87 6.65 12.13 -14.04
N PHE A 88 6.93 11.91 -12.75
CA PHE A 88 5.94 11.42 -11.80
C PHE A 88 4.83 12.44 -11.56
N LEU A 89 5.19 13.71 -11.32
CA LEU A 89 4.24 14.80 -11.04
C LEU A 89 3.40 15.19 -12.27
N ALA A 90 3.92 14.99 -13.48
CA ALA A 90 3.17 15.27 -14.71
C ALA A 90 1.89 14.42 -14.86
N ASP A 91 1.91 13.18 -14.37
CA ASP A 91 0.71 12.34 -14.33
C ASP A 91 -0.11 12.57 -13.05
N HIS A 92 0.54 12.86 -11.92
CA HIS A 92 -0.07 13.00 -10.59
C HIS A 92 -1.31 13.90 -10.58
N GLY A 93 -1.21 15.11 -11.14
CA GLY A 93 -2.31 16.08 -11.14
C GLY A 93 -3.54 15.63 -11.93
N ASN A 94 -3.39 14.77 -12.93
CA ASN A 94 -4.53 14.23 -13.69
C ASN A 94 -5.11 12.96 -13.04
N LEU A 95 -4.25 12.16 -12.40
CA LEU A 95 -4.66 10.89 -11.80
C LEU A 95 -5.32 11.08 -10.43
N LEU A 96 -4.87 12.07 -9.64
CA LEU A 96 -5.20 12.20 -8.22
C LEU A 96 -5.58 13.63 -7.82
N ALA A 97 -6.04 14.45 -8.77
CA ALA A 97 -6.21 15.90 -8.67
C ALA A 97 -6.69 16.42 -7.30
N ASP A 98 -7.79 15.87 -6.77
CA ASP A 98 -8.45 16.26 -5.53
C ASP A 98 -8.14 15.33 -4.35
N LYS A 99 -7.16 14.44 -4.51
CA LYS A 99 -6.82 13.37 -3.57
C LYS A 99 -8.06 12.57 -3.17
N PRO A 100 -8.71 11.89 -4.12
CA PRO A 100 -9.95 11.20 -3.85
C PRO A 100 -9.72 10.12 -2.78
N HIS A 101 -10.67 10.03 -1.85
CA HIS A 101 -10.68 9.07 -0.74
C HIS A 101 -9.51 9.18 0.26
N TYR A 102 -8.79 10.31 0.29
CA TYR A 102 -7.63 10.51 1.18
C TYR A 102 -7.95 10.28 2.66
N ASP A 103 -9.06 10.81 3.15
CA ASP A 103 -9.55 10.60 4.52
C ASP A 103 -9.80 9.11 4.81
N GLY A 104 -10.22 8.37 3.79
CA GLY A 104 -10.40 6.91 3.87
C GLY A 104 -9.08 6.18 4.06
N LEU A 105 -8.02 6.59 3.35
CA LEU A 105 -6.66 6.06 3.51
C LEU A 105 -6.09 6.37 4.90
N GLU A 106 -6.30 7.61 5.36
CA GLU A 106 -5.87 8.03 6.70
C GLU A 106 -6.56 7.21 7.79
N ALA A 107 -7.88 7.02 7.69
CA ALA A 107 -8.63 6.19 8.63
C ALA A 107 -8.11 4.75 8.67
N MET A 108 -7.82 4.13 7.51
CA MET A 108 -7.26 2.77 7.44
C MET A 108 -5.88 2.69 8.10
N ARG A 109 -4.98 3.63 7.76
CA ARG A 109 -3.64 3.71 8.37
C ARG A 109 -3.74 3.78 9.89
N ASP A 110 -4.63 4.63 10.41
CA ASP A 110 -4.76 4.87 11.83
C ASP A 110 -5.43 3.71 12.57
N LEU A 111 -6.39 3.02 11.94
CA LEU A 111 -6.95 1.78 12.46
C LEU A 111 -5.88 0.68 12.56
N CYS A 112 -5.07 0.49 11.52
CA CYS A 112 -3.98 -0.50 11.54
C CYS A 112 -2.92 -0.18 12.60
N ARG A 113 -2.64 1.10 12.86
CA ARG A 113 -1.75 1.52 13.97
C ARG A 113 -2.34 1.20 15.34
N LYS A 114 -3.64 1.46 15.53
CA LYS A 114 -4.36 1.12 16.77
C LYS A 114 -4.40 -0.39 16.98
N GLU A 115 -4.70 -1.15 15.93
CA GLU A 115 -4.65 -2.61 15.95
C GLU A 115 -3.26 -3.09 16.38
N SER A 116 -2.21 -2.62 15.71
CA SER A 116 -0.82 -2.99 16.02
C SER A 116 -0.46 -2.73 17.49
N ALA A 117 -0.84 -1.56 18.01
CA ALA A 117 -0.59 -1.19 19.41
C ALA A 117 -1.35 -2.06 20.41
N ALA A 118 -2.62 -2.39 20.12
CA ALA A 118 -3.44 -3.25 20.96
C ALA A 118 -2.85 -4.67 21.07
N TRP A 119 -2.48 -5.27 19.93
CA TRP A 119 -1.82 -6.58 19.92
C TRP A 119 -0.47 -6.58 20.63
N ALA A 120 0.33 -5.52 20.48
CA ALA A 120 1.60 -5.37 21.19
C ALA A 120 1.42 -5.26 22.70
N ALA A 121 0.30 -4.70 23.17
CA ALA A 121 -0.05 -4.60 24.58
C ALA A 121 -0.72 -5.87 25.14
N GLY A 122 -1.06 -6.85 24.29
CA GLY A 122 -1.82 -8.03 24.67
C GLY A 122 -3.32 -7.77 24.84
N ASP A 123 -3.83 -6.61 24.41
CA ASP A 123 -5.26 -6.28 24.41
C ASP A 123 -5.93 -6.87 23.16
N LEU A 124 -6.34 -8.14 23.27
CA LEU A 124 -6.85 -8.92 22.16
C LEU A 124 -8.23 -8.42 21.69
N ASP A 125 -9.04 -7.88 22.60
CA ASP A 125 -10.40 -7.45 22.28
C ASP A 125 -10.34 -6.14 21.49
N THR A 126 -9.57 -5.15 21.95
CA THR A 126 -9.33 -3.92 21.17
C THR A 126 -8.69 -4.23 19.81
N GLY A 127 -7.75 -5.20 19.75
CA GLY A 127 -7.14 -5.62 18.50
C GLY A 127 -8.16 -6.17 17.50
N ARG A 128 -9.05 -7.05 17.94
CA ARG A 128 -10.14 -7.61 17.11
C ARG A 128 -11.15 -6.54 16.69
N ASP A 129 -11.51 -5.63 17.59
CA ASP A 129 -12.44 -4.56 17.28
C ASP A 129 -11.87 -3.60 16.23
N CYS A 130 -10.56 -3.29 16.30
CA CYS A 130 -9.88 -2.52 15.25
C CYS A 130 -9.94 -3.26 13.90
N ARG A 131 -9.60 -4.56 13.87
CA ARG A 131 -9.64 -5.37 12.64
C ARG A 131 -11.04 -5.42 12.02
N LYS A 132 -12.07 -5.49 12.85
CA LYS A 132 -13.47 -5.42 12.41
C LYS A 132 -13.80 -4.06 11.82
N ALA A 133 -13.42 -2.97 12.48
CA ALA A 133 -13.66 -1.61 12.00
C ALA A 133 -12.93 -1.31 10.67
N GLU A 134 -11.72 -1.86 10.48
CA GLU A 134 -11.02 -1.80 9.19
C GLU A 134 -11.84 -2.44 8.07
N PHE A 135 -12.38 -3.64 8.32
CA PHE A 135 -13.18 -4.36 7.34
C PHE A 135 -14.49 -3.61 7.01
N GLU A 136 -15.20 -3.13 8.03
CA GLU A 136 -16.42 -2.33 7.86
C GLU A 136 -16.14 -1.03 7.07
N HIS A 137 -14.99 -0.40 7.28
CA HIS A 137 -14.59 0.81 6.54
C HIS A 137 -14.26 0.51 5.07
N LEU A 138 -13.60 -0.61 4.79
CA LEU A 138 -13.34 -1.08 3.41
C LEU A 138 -14.65 -1.42 2.68
N GLU A 139 -15.52 -2.22 3.31
CA GLU A 139 -16.83 -2.61 2.78
C GLU A 139 -17.80 -1.42 2.64
N GLY A 140 -17.60 -0.35 3.43
CA GLY A 140 -18.33 0.91 3.36
C GLY A 140 -18.15 1.68 2.03
N GLY A 141 -17.45 1.10 1.05
CA GLY A 141 -17.28 1.61 -0.31
C GLY A 141 -15.86 2.04 -0.64
N LEU A 142 -14.96 2.11 0.35
CA LEU A 142 -13.57 2.49 0.12
C LEU A 142 -12.87 1.51 -0.82
N GLU A 143 -13.05 0.20 -0.64
CA GLU A 143 -12.46 -0.82 -1.52
C GLU A 143 -12.84 -0.59 -2.98
N MET A 144 -14.15 -0.51 -3.26
CA MET A 144 -14.68 -0.38 -4.62
C MET A 144 -14.14 0.87 -5.31
N ASN A 145 -14.15 2.00 -4.60
CA ASN A 145 -13.67 3.28 -5.11
C ASN A 145 -12.16 3.27 -5.41
N LEU A 146 -11.36 2.69 -4.50
CA LEU A 146 -9.91 2.59 -4.73
C LEU A 146 -9.58 1.61 -5.86
N VAL A 147 -10.31 0.50 -5.98
CA VAL A 147 -10.13 -0.45 -7.08
C VAL A 147 -10.44 0.22 -8.43
N GLU A 148 -11.55 0.95 -8.53
CA GLU A 148 -11.91 1.68 -9.75
C GLU A 148 -10.85 2.72 -10.11
N LEU A 149 -10.44 3.55 -9.14
CA LEU A 149 -9.41 4.57 -9.33
C LEU A 149 -8.08 3.97 -9.79
N LEU A 150 -7.59 2.92 -9.13
CA LEU A 150 -6.31 2.31 -9.46
C LEU A 150 -6.36 1.59 -10.81
N LYS A 151 -7.49 0.98 -11.19
CA LYS A 151 -7.69 0.42 -12.54
C LYS A 151 -7.64 1.52 -13.61
N ASN A 152 -8.36 2.61 -13.40
CA ASN A 152 -8.30 3.77 -14.29
C ASN A 152 -6.87 4.30 -14.40
N ASN A 153 -6.14 4.44 -13.30
CA ASN A 153 -4.74 4.88 -13.31
C ASN A 153 -3.85 3.96 -14.16
N ILE A 154 -4.05 2.64 -14.10
CA ILE A 154 -3.31 1.68 -14.94
C ILE A 154 -3.56 1.90 -16.42
N GLU A 155 -4.79 2.25 -16.80
CA GLU A 155 -5.20 2.47 -18.18
C GLU A 155 -4.70 3.81 -18.72
N VAL A 156 -4.85 4.89 -17.94
CA VAL A 156 -4.67 6.26 -18.43
C VAL A 156 -3.31 6.88 -18.11
N ALA A 157 -2.58 6.39 -17.10
CA ALA A 157 -1.27 6.94 -16.75
C ALA A 157 -0.31 6.84 -17.94
N LYS A 158 0.47 7.90 -18.22
CA LYS A 158 1.46 7.89 -19.30
C LYS A 158 2.74 7.20 -18.85
N SER A 159 3.11 7.42 -17.60
CA SER A 159 4.30 6.90 -16.96
C SER A 159 4.13 5.44 -16.58
N HIS A 160 5.11 4.62 -16.93
CA HIS A 160 5.08 3.20 -16.57
C HIS A 160 5.12 3.00 -15.05
N VAL A 161 5.85 3.86 -14.30
CA VAL A 161 5.95 3.70 -12.85
C VAL A 161 4.59 3.87 -12.17
N TRP A 162 3.75 4.82 -12.64
CA TRP A 162 2.38 4.98 -12.13
C TRP A 162 1.52 3.73 -12.33
N ARG A 163 1.57 3.13 -13.53
CA ARG A 163 0.85 1.89 -13.81
C ARG A 163 1.34 0.75 -12.90
N THR A 164 2.65 0.68 -12.68
CA THR A 164 3.26 -0.37 -11.83
C THR A 164 2.88 -0.19 -10.36
N LEU A 165 2.98 1.02 -9.82
CA LEU A 165 2.58 1.33 -8.45
C LEU A 165 1.08 1.06 -8.25
N SER A 166 0.24 1.45 -9.21
CA SER A 166 -1.20 1.20 -9.14
C SER A 166 -1.53 -0.29 -9.12
N ARG A 167 -0.81 -1.13 -9.89
CA ARG A 167 -0.94 -2.60 -9.83
C ARG A 167 -0.54 -3.14 -8.47
N ILE A 168 0.58 -2.67 -7.91
CA ILE A 168 1.05 -3.10 -6.58
C ILE A 168 -0.02 -2.79 -5.52
N PHE A 169 -0.60 -1.59 -5.55
CA PHE A 169 -1.65 -1.21 -4.61
C PHE A 169 -2.97 -1.97 -4.85
N LEU A 170 -3.33 -2.32 -6.07
CA LEU A 170 -4.46 -3.23 -6.33
C LEU A 170 -4.24 -4.61 -5.71
N ILE A 171 -3.02 -5.16 -5.84
CA ILE A 171 -2.66 -6.44 -5.23
C ILE A 171 -2.75 -6.35 -3.71
N PHE A 172 -2.27 -5.24 -3.12
CA PHE A 172 -2.43 -4.99 -1.69
C PHE A 172 -3.91 -4.96 -1.27
N LEU A 173 -4.76 -4.23 -1.98
CA LEU A 173 -6.21 -4.21 -1.70
C LEU A 173 -6.85 -5.60 -1.77
N ALA A 174 -6.50 -6.39 -2.80
CA ALA A 174 -6.99 -7.76 -2.93
C ALA A 174 -6.55 -8.65 -1.76
N THR A 175 -5.37 -8.41 -1.17
CA THR A 175 -4.93 -9.12 0.04
C THR A 175 -5.63 -8.63 1.30
N GLU A 176 -6.00 -7.36 1.37
CA GLU A 176 -6.74 -6.79 2.51
C GLU A 176 -8.16 -7.36 2.62
N THR A 177 -8.82 -7.57 1.48
CA THR A 177 -10.25 -7.93 1.40
C THR A 177 -10.47 -9.41 1.07
N GLY A 178 -9.45 -10.10 0.56
CA GLY A 178 -9.56 -11.47 0.05
C GLY A 178 -10.25 -11.54 -1.33
N HIS A 179 -10.65 -10.41 -1.92
CA HIS A 179 -11.31 -10.35 -3.21
C HIS A 179 -10.30 -10.30 -4.37
N GLN A 180 -9.76 -11.47 -4.73
CA GLN A 180 -8.84 -11.59 -5.87
C GLN A 180 -9.49 -11.31 -7.23
N SER A 181 -10.83 -11.31 -7.33
CA SER A 181 -11.57 -10.94 -8.54
C SER A 181 -11.26 -9.52 -9.02
N SER A 182 -10.81 -8.65 -8.11
CA SER A 182 -10.36 -7.29 -8.45
C SER A 182 -9.10 -7.27 -9.33
N LEU A 183 -8.30 -8.34 -9.31
CA LEU A 183 -7.05 -8.48 -10.09
C LEU A 183 -7.26 -8.94 -11.53
N GLU A 184 -8.49 -9.34 -11.89
CA GLU A 184 -8.83 -9.68 -13.26
C GLU A 184 -8.97 -8.39 -14.10
N THR A 185 -7.90 -8.03 -14.80
CA THR A 185 -7.97 -7.16 -15.99
C THR A 185 -8.28 -8.03 -17.21
N LYS A 186 -9.44 -7.80 -17.84
CA LYS A 186 -9.76 -8.35 -19.16
C LYS A 186 -8.90 -7.70 -20.25
#